data_AF-A0A6L8GJ61-F1
#
_entry.id   AF-A0A6L8GJ61-F1
#
_cell.length_a   1.000
_cell.length_b   1.000
_cell.length_c   1.000
_cell.angle_alpha   90.00
_cell.angle_beta   90.00
_cell.angle_gamma   90.00
#
_symmetry.space_group_name_H-M   'P 1'
#
loop_
_entity.id
_entity.type
_entity.pdbx_description
1 polymer ?
#
loop_
_entity_poly.entity_id
_entity_poly.type
_entity_poly.pdbx_seq_one_letter_code
_entity_poly.pdbx_strand_id
1 'polypeptide(L)'
;MSTWLPYVVLTVLSWGTYIPTLHKGQAGLGGSGVHAFLMVGVAYLLVAIAIPGVMIARAGSWHVFTPGGVAFTIGAGVLGALGALGIVLALVNGGRPNVVPPLVFAGAPVVATFVAMLYNPPKESPSPLFFLGILMAAAGVGLLMYNRPQ
;
A
#
# COMPACT_ATOMS: atom_id res chain seq x y z
N MET A 1 -22.23 -4.82 13.51
CA MET A 1 -21.24 -4.87 12.40
C MET A 1 -19.88 -4.54 12.98
N SER A 2 -18.82 -5.28 12.64
CA SER A 2 -17.47 -4.96 13.12
C SER A 2 -17.08 -3.55 12.67
N THR A 3 -16.70 -2.70 13.62
CA THR A 3 -16.42 -1.26 13.42
C THR A 3 -15.28 -0.97 12.44
N TRP A 4 -14.49 -1.99 12.06
CA TRP A 4 -13.33 -1.84 11.17
C TRP A 4 -13.63 -2.06 9.68
N LEU A 5 -14.70 -2.78 9.33
CA LEU A 5 -15.03 -3.12 7.94
C LEU A 5 -15.19 -1.89 7.02
N PRO A 6 -15.85 -0.80 7.45
CA PRO A 6 -15.96 0.40 6.62
C PRO A 6 -14.60 1.00 6.23
N TYR A 7 -13.60 0.94 7.10
CA TYR A 7 -12.26 1.46 6.80
C TYR A 7 -11.51 0.57 5.82
N VAL A 8 -11.77 -0.74 5.82
CA VAL A 8 -11.24 -1.66 4.82
C VAL A 8 -11.85 -1.35 3.45
N VAL A 9 -13.17 -1.13 3.38
CA VAL A 9 -13.83 -0.72 2.14
C VAL A 9 -13.28 0.61 1.63
N LEU A 10 -13.13 1.62 2.50
CA LEU A 10 -12.50 2.90 2.14
C LEU A 10 -11.09 2.70 1.58
N THR A 11 -10.29 1.84 2.21
CA THR A 11 -8.92 1.54 1.78
C THR A 11 -8.90 0.88 0.40
N VAL A 12 -9.76 -0.13 0.17
CA VAL A 12 -9.89 -0.83 -1.12
C VAL A 12 -10.30 0.15 -2.22
N LEU A 13 -11.30 1.00 -1.96
CA LEU A 13 -11.76 2.00 -2.93
C LEU A 13 -10.68 3.05 -3.22
N SER A 14 -9.97 3.52 -2.20
CA SER A 14 -8.92 4.53 -2.35
C SER A 14 -7.74 3.98 -3.16
N TRP A 15 -7.22 2.81 -2.81
CA TRP A 15 -6.11 2.18 -3.55
C TRP A 15 -6.52 1.69 -4.94
N GLY A 16 -7.74 1.20 -5.10
CA GLY A 16 -8.29 0.78 -6.39
C GLY A 16 -8.43 1.93 -7.38
N THR A 17 -8.81 3.13 -6.90
CA THR A 17 -8.92 4.34 -7.74
C THR A 17 -7.61 5.13 -7.86
N TYR A 18 -6.65 4.91 -6.97
CA TYR A 18 -5.37 5.62 -6.94
C TYR A 18 -4.59 5.50 -8.26
N ILE A 19 -4.32 4.29 -8.75
CA ILE A 19 -3.46 4.11 -9.94
C ILE A 19 -4.07 4.70 -11.22
N PRO A 20 -5.37 4.46 -11.55
CA PRO A 20 -5.99 5.10 -12.70
C PRO A 20 -5.97 6.63 -12.61
N THR A 21 -6.22 7.18 -11.42
CA THR A 21 -6.22 8.64 -11.18
C THR A 21 -4.81 9.21 -11.33
N LEU A 22 -3.81 8.53 -10.77
CA LEU A 22 -2.40 8.88 -10.90
C LEU A 22 -1.96 8.87 -12.37
N HIS A 23 -2.33 7.85 -13.12
CA HIS A 23 -2.01 7.76 -14.54
C HIS A 23 -2.62 8.93 -15.34
N LYS A 24 -3.88 9.29 -15.04
CA LYS A 24 -4.54 10.46 -15.63
C LYS A 24 -3.84 11.77 -15.26
N GLY A 25 -3.45 11.93 -13.99
CA GLY A 25 -2.70 13.10 -13.51
C GLY A 25 -1.32 13.20 -14.16
N GLN A 26 -0.61 12.08 -14.29
CA GLN A 26 0.67 11.99 -14.99
C GLN A 26 0.52 12.42 -16.45
N ALA A 27 -0.52 11.98 -17.16
CA ALA A 27 -0.79 12.42 -18.53
C ALA A 27 -1.01 13.94 -18.62
N GLY A 28 -1.73 14.53 -17.66
CA GLY A 28 -1.91 15.98 -17.55
C GLY A 28 -0.63 16.76 -17.21
N LEU A 29 0.38 16.10 -16.66
CA LEU A 29 1.70 16.65 -16.33
C LEU A 29 2.77 16.28 -17.39
N GLY A 30 2.35 16.15 -18.66
CA GLY A 30 3.27 15.86 -19.78
C GLY A 30 3.91 14.48 -19.70
N GLY A 31 3.25 13.52 -19.04
CA GLY A 31 3.76 12.16 -18.87
C GLY A 31 4.77 11.99 -17.72
N SER A 32 5.04 13.03 -16.93
CA SER A 32 6.07 12.98 -15.89
C SER A 32 5.59 12.31 -14.60
N GLY A 33 5.98 11.04 -14.41
CA GLY A 33 5.65 10.29 -13.20
C GLY A 33 6.25 10.88 -11.92
N VAL A 34 7.44 11.48 -11.99
CA VAL A 34 8.10 12.08 -10.81
C VAL A 34 7.35 13.31 -10.31
N HIS A 35 6.87 14.18 -11.21
CA HIS A 35 6.05 15.33 -10.81
C HIS A 35 4.69 14.90 -10.27
N ALA A 36 4.07 13.88 -10.88
CA ALA A 36 2.83 13.29 -10.35
C ALA A 36 3.05 12.73 -8.94
N PHE A 37 4.15 12.02 -8.71
CA PHE A 37 4.50 11.49 -7.40
C PHE A 37 4.80 12.57 -6.36
N LEU A 38 5.44 13.68 -6.76
CA LEU A 38 5.63 14.83 -5.87
C LEU A 38 4.28 15.37 -5.36
N MET A 39 3.27 15.46 -6.24
CA MET A 39 1.92 15.89 -5.84
C MET A 39 1.23 14.86 -4.92
N VAL A 40 1.48 13.57 -5.10
CA VAL A 40 1.07 12.53 -4.12
C VAL A 40 1.73 12.78 -2.76
N GLY A 41 3.02 13.13 -2.75
CA GLY A 41 3.74 13.49 -1.52
C GLY A 41 3.13 14.70 -0.80
N VAL A 42 2.73 15.74 -1.54
CA VAL A 42 2.00 16.89 -0.97
C VAL A 42 0.68 16.46 -0.34
N ALA A 43 -0.09 15.61 -1.03
CA ALA A 43 -1.33 15.07 -0.48
C ALA A 43 -1.09 14.24 0.80
N TYR A 44 0.01 13.46 0.85
CA TYR A 44 0.37 12.71 2.05
C TYR A 44 0.71 13.63 3.21
N LEU A 45 1.45 14.72 2.98
CA LEU A 45 1.73 15.71 4.02
C LEU A 45 0.42 16.28 4.60
N LEU A 46 -0.52 16.65 3.75
CA LEU A 46 -1.80 17.22 4.19
C LEU A 46 -2.65 16.20 4.94
N VAL A 47 -2.86 15.01 4.36
CA VAL A 47 -3.77 13.99 4.93
C VAL A 47 -3.14 13.30 6.14
N ALA A 48 -1.90 12.85 6.02
CA ALA A 48 -1.23 12.05 7.04
C ALA A 48 -0.70 12.87 8.22
N ILE A 49 -0.62 14.20 8.12
CA ILE A 49 -0.31 15.08 9.26
C ILE A 49 -1.57 15.74 9.80
N ALA A 50 -2.37 16.41 8.95
CA ALA A 50 -3.45 17.26 9.46
C ALA A 50 -4.55 16.45 10.16
N ILE A 51 -5.01 15.33 9.56
CA ILE A 51 -6.09 14.52 10.14
C ILE A 51 -5.66 13.88 11.47
N PRO A 52 -4.61 13.05 11.54
CA PRO A 52 -4.21 12.45 12.80
C PRO A 52 -3.70 13.49 13.81
N GLY A 53 -3.08 14.58 13.35
CA GLY A 53 -2.66 15.69 14.21
C GLY A 53 -3.85 16.33 14.95
N VAL A 54 -4.96 16.60 14.25
CA VAL A 54 -6.20 17.09 14.87
C VAL A 54 -6.80 16.05 15.82
N MET A 55 -6.79 14.77 15.46
CA MET A 55 -7.29 13.69 16.32
C MET A 55 -6.51 13.59 17.63
N ILE A 56 -5.18 13.62 17.56
CA ILE A 56 -4.28 13.56 18.72
C ILE A 56 -4.43 14.82 19.58
N ALA A 57 -4.48 16.00 18.94
CA ALA A 57 -4.67 17.27 19.65
C ALA A 57 -5.97 17.29 20.44
N ARG A 58 -7.08 16.84 19.84
CA ARG A 58 -8.39 16.74 20.52
C ARG A 58 -8.41 15.70 21.63
N ALA A 59 -7.67 14.60 21.46
CA ALA A 59 -7.57 13.54 22.46
C ALA A 59 -6.59 13.88 23.61
N GLY A 60 -5.75 14.90 23.48
CA GLY A 60 -4.70 15.21 24.45
C GLY A 60 -3.65 14.10 24.60
N SER A 61 -3.52 13.22 23.60
CA SER A 61 -2.78 11.96 23.71
C SER A 61 -1.31 12.04 23.28
N TRP A 62 -0.68 13.21 23.39
CA TRP A 62 0.71 13.43 22.98
C TRP A 62 1.73 12.61 23.79
N HIS A 63 1.36 12.16 24.99
CA HIS A 63 2.20 11.34 25.86
C HIS A 63 2.42 9.91 25.33
N VAL A 64 1.66 9.45 24.33
CA VAL A 64 1.75 8.10 23.75
C VAL A 64 2.98 7.94 22.85
N PHE A 65 3.57 9.04 22.36
CA PHE A 65 4.75 9.00 21.51
C PHE A 65 5.98 8.49 22.27
N THR A 66 6.46 7.30 21.90
CA THR A 66 7.73 6.74 22.39
C THR A 66 8.79 6.77 21.29
N PRO A 67 10.09 6.91 21.61
CA PRO A 67 11.15 6.94 20.59
C PRO A 67 11.14 5.69 19.67
N GLY A 68 10.93 4.51 20.24
CA GLY A 68 10.83 3.27 19.47
C GLY A 68 9.61 3.25 18.55
N GLY A 69 8.43 3.59 19.07
CA GLY A 69 7.21 3.65 18.26
C GLY A 69 7.31 4.67 17.12
N VAL A 70 7.90 5.84 17.38
CA VAL A 70 8.15 6.87 16.37
C VAL A 70 9.12 6.36 15.29
N ALA A 71 10.24 5.75 15.67
CA ALA A 71 11.22 5.24 14.72
C ALA A 71 10.63 4.16 13.79
N PHE A 72 9.92 3.17 14.35
CA PHE A 72 9.28 2.12 13.56
C PHE A 72 8.19 2.66 12.62
N THR A 73 7.39 3.62 13.08
CA THR A 73 6.29 4.18 12.27
C THR A 73 6.80 5.13 11.18
N ILE A 74 7.88 5.89 11.42
CA ILE A 74 8.59 6.63 10.36
C ILE A 74 9.16 5.65 9.34
N GLY A 75 9.81 4.57 9.79
CA GLY A 75 10.31 3.51 8.92
C GLY A 75 9.21 2.89 8.06
N ALA A 76 8.04 2.59 8.65
CA ALA A 76 6.87 2.11 7.92
C ALA A 76 6.38 3.13 6.87
N GLY A 77 6.37 4.42 7.21
CA GLY A 77 6.05 5.51 6.27
C GLY A 77 7.01 5.57 5.09
N VAL A 78 8.32 5.44 5.34
CA VAL A 78 9.35 5.38 4.27
C VAL A 78 9.14 4.17 3.38
N LEU A 79 8.90 2.98 3.94
CA LEU A 79 8.62 1.76 3.16
C LEU A 79 7.38 1.94 2.27
N GLY A 80 6.31 2.56 2.78
CA GLY A 80 5.12 2.88 2.01
C GLY A 80 5.39 3.87 0.86
N ALA A 81 6.15 4.93 1.13
CA ALA A 81 6.53 5.93 0.12
C ALA A 81 7.43 5.33 -0.97
N LEU A 82 8.41 4.50 -0.60
CA LEU A 82 9.27 3.80 -1.56
C LEU A 82 8.48 2.79 -2.40
N GLY A 83 7.52 2.09 -1.81
CA GLY A 83 6.62 1.20 -2.56
C GLY A 83 5.80 1.95 -3.60
N ALA A 84 5.21 3.10 -3.24
CA ALA A 84 4.47 3.95 -4.17
C ALA A 84 5.36 4.55 -5.26
N LEU A 85 6.57 4.99 -4.92
CA LEU A 85 7.57 5.45 -5.89
C LEU A 85 7.98 4.31 -6.84
N GLY A 86 8.15 3.08 -6.34
CA GLY A 86 8.46 1.90 -7.13
C GLY A 86 7.39 1.62 -8.20
N ILE A 87 6.10 1.77 -7.86
CA ILE A 87 5.01 1.66 -8.85
C ILE A 87 5.15 2.74 -9.93
N VAL A 88 5.39 3.99 -9.55
CA VAL A 88 5.59 5.10 -10.50
C VAL A 88 6.76 4.81 -11.42
N LEU A 89 7.89 4.40 -10.86
CA LEU A 89 9.09 4.04 -11.61
C LEU A 89 8.84 2.86 -12.56
N ALA A 90 8.09 1.84 -12.13
CA ALA A 90 7.71 0.74 -13.00
C ALA A 90 6.86 1.21 -14.19
N LEU A 91 5.89 2.11 -13.96
CA LEU A 91 5.03 2.63 -15.04
C LEU A 91 5.78 3.51 -16.03
N VAL A 92 6.68 4.40 -15.57
CA VAL A 92 7.50 5.23 -16.48
C VAL A 92 8.54 4.41 -17.24
N ASN A 93 8.93 3.25 -16.73
CA ASN A 93 9.85 2.31 -17.39
C ASN A 93 9.10 1.19 -18.17
N GLY A 94 7.90 1.48 -18.69
CA GLY A 94 7.17 0.60 -19.62
C GLY A 94 6.22 -0.40 -18.98
N GLY A 95 6.09 -0.40 -17.66
CA GLY A 95 5.05 -1.14 -16.95
C GLY A 95 3.64 -0.64 -17.31
N ARG A 96 2.67 -1.55 -17.38
CA ARG A 96 1.30 -1.21 -17.74
C ARG A 96 0.41 -1.02 -16.50
N PRO A 97 -0.50 -0.03 -16.46
CA PRO A 97 -1.40 0.18 -15.33
C PRO A 97 -2.30 -1.02 -14.99
N ASN A 98 -2.58 -1.89 -15.96
CA ASN A 98 -3.35 -3.13 -15.76
C ASN A 98 -2.48 -4.36 -15.42
N VAL A 99 -1.17 -4.19 -15.23
CA VAL A 99 -0.19 -5.26 -14.92
C VAL A 99 0.51 -5.00 -13.60
N VAL A 100 1.10 -3.80 -13.46
CA VAL A 100 1.97 -3.49 -12.32
C VAL A 100 1.21 -3.54 -10.99
N PRO A 101 0.05 -2.86 -10.82
CA PRO A 101 -0.64 -2.88 -9.53
C PRO A 101 -1.13 -4.28 -9.13
N PRO A 102 -1.77 -5.10 -10.00
CA PRO A 102 -2.14 -6.47 -9.64
C PRO A 102 -0.96 -7.30 -9.14
N LEU A 103 0.21 -7.21 -9.78
CA LEU A 103 1.41 -7.92 -9.33
C LEU A 103 1.88 -7.45 -7.94
N VAL A 104 1.92 -6.14 -7.70
CA VAL A 104 2.34 -5.59 -6.41
C VAL A 104 1.36 -6.00 -5.30
N PHE A 105 0.06 -5.84 -5.53
CA PHE A 105 -0.96 -6.17 -4.52
C PHE A 105 -1.15 -7.67 -4.31
N ALA A 106 -0.70 -8.52 -5.23
CA ALA A 106 -0.58 -9.96 -5.03
C ALA A 106 0.58 -10.33 -4.10
N GLY A 107 1.75 -9.73 -4.34
CA GLY A 107 2.98 -10.07 -3.63
C GLY A 107 3.09 -9.41 -2.25
N ALA A 108 2.61 -8.18 -2.10
CA ALA A 108 2.76 -7.41 -0.87
C ALA A 108 2.16 -8.11 0.38
N PRO A 109 0.95 -8.71 0.35
CA PRO A 109 0.42 -9.46 1.49
C PRO A 109 1.28 -10.66 1.89
N VAL A 110 1.91 -11.32 0.92
CA VAL A 110 2.81 -12.46 1.17
C VAL A 110 4.04 -11.99 1.94
N VAL A 111 4.70 -10.93 1.45
CA VAL A 111 5.86 -10.32 2.12
C VAL A 111 5.48 -9.82 3.51
N ALA A 112 4.33 -9.16 3.66
CA ALA A 112 3.84 -8.68 4.95
C ALA A 112 3.68 -9.84 5.96
N THR A 113 3.20 -10.99 5.50
CA THR A 113 3.06 -12.17 6.36
C THR A 113 4.41 -12.69 6.84
N PHE A 114 5.40 -12.79 5.95
CA PHE A 114 6.76 -13.20 6.35
C PHE A 114 7.41 -12.19 7.30
N VAL A 115 7.28 -10.89 7.04
CA VAL A 115 7.80 -9.85 7.96
C VAL A 115 7.11 -9.94 9.33
N ALA A 116 5.80 -10.19 9.36
CA ALA A 116 5.08 -10.41 10.60
C ALA A 116 5.58 -11.66 11.36
N MET A 117 5.90 -12.74 10.65
CA MET A 117 6.53 -13.93 11.24
C MET A 117 7.94 -13.65 11.76
N LEU A 118 8.70 -12.73 11.15
CA LEU A 118 10.00 -12.33 11.69
C LEU A 118 9.88 -11.53 12.98
N TYR A 119 8.89 -10.64 13.08
CA TYR A 119 8.63 -9.87 14.29
C TYR A 119 8.00 -10.71 15.41
N ASN A 120 7.17 -11.69 15.03
CA ASN A 120 6.50 -12.59 15.96
C ASN A 120 6.68 -14.04 15.46
N PRO A 121 7.82 -14.67 15.77
CA PRO A 121 8.12 -16.04 15.33
C PRO A 121 7.00 -17.01 15.72
N PRO A 122 6.49 -17.81 14.76
CA PRO A 122 5.42 -18.75 15.05
C PRO A 122 5.93 -19.85 15.98
N LYS A 123 5.09 -20.24 16.95
CA LYS A 123 5.42 -21.29 17.94
C LYS A 123 5.43 -22.69 17.32
N GLU A 124 4.69 -22.87 16.22
CA GLU A 124 4.58 -24.11 15.47
C GLU A 124 4.82 -23.81 13.98
N SER A 125 5.18 -24.83 13.21
CA SER A 125 5.35 -24.70 11.77
C SER A 125 4.06 -24.20 11.10
N PRO A 126 4.14 -23.23 10.16
CA PRO A 126 2.96 -22.78 9.42
C PRO A 126 2.23 -23.95 8.75
N SER A 127 0.90 -23.94 8.84
CA SER A 127 0.07 -24.98 8.22
C SER A 127 0.35 -25.08 6.72
N PRO A 128 0.39 -26.28 6.12
CA PRO A 128 0.49 -26.45 4.66
C PRO A 128 -0.58 -25.65 3.87
N LEU A 129 -1.76 -25.42 4.47
CA LEU A 129 -2.82 -24.61 3.87
C LEU A 129 -2.43 -23.13 3.68
N PHE A 130 -1.53 -22.61 4.51
CA PHE A 130 -0.99 -21.26 4.34
C PHE A 130 -0.24 -21.12 3.01
N PHE A 131 0.64 -22.08 2.72
CA PHE A 131 1.38 -22.10 1.46
C PHE A 131 0.47 -22.33 0.25
N LEU A 132 -0.57 -23.16 0.40
CA LEU A 132 -1.61 -23.29 -0.61
C LEU A 132 -2.33 -21.95 -0.86
N GLY A 133 -2.62 -21.18 0.18
CA GLY A 133 -3.20 -19.84 0.07
C GLY A 133 -2.32 -18.87 -0.74
N ILE A 134 -1.00 -18.91 -0.54
CA ILE A 134 -0.04 -18.14 -1.35
C ILE A 134 -0.12 -18.56 -2.83
N LEU A 135 -0.13 -19.86 -3.10
CA LEU A 135 -0.24 -20.39 -4.47
C LEU A 135 -1.57 -19.98 -5.13
N MET A 136 -2.67 -20.01 -4.39
CA MET A 136 -3.98 -19.60 -4.87
C MET A 136 -4.05 -18.09 -5.15
N ALA A 137 -3.42 -17.26 -4.31
CA ALA A 137 -3.31 -15.82 -4.56
C ALA A 137 -2.52 -15.54 -5.85
N ALA A 138 -1.38 -16.22 -6.03
CA ALA A 138 -0.59 -16.12 -7.25
C ALA A 138 -1.37 -16.59 -8.49
N ALA A 139 -2.11 -17.71 -8.39
CA ALA A 139 -2.95 -18.21 -9.46
C ALA A 139 -4.10 -17.24 -9.81
N GLY A 140 -4.77 -16.66 -8.80
CA GLY A 140 -5.83 -15.68 -9.01
C GLY A 140 -5.34 -14.44 -9.75
N VAL A 141 -4.15 -13.95 -9.41
CA VAL A 141 -3.54 -12.81 -10.12
C VAL A 141 -3.11 -13.21 -11.52
N GLY A 142 -2.56 -14.41 -11.72
CA GLY A 142 -2.28 -14.95 -13.05
C GLY A 142 -3.52 -15.00 -13.94
N LEU A 143 -4.66 -15.44 -13.39
CA LEU A 143 -5.94 -15.46 -14.11
C LEU A 143 -6.43 -14.06 -14.47
N LEU A 144 -6.34 -13.09 -13.55
CA LEU A 144 -6.69 -11.69 -13.81
C LEU A 144 -5.85 -11.10 -14.94
N MET A 145 -4.55 -11.39 -14.95
CA MET A 145 -3.63 -10.86 -15.96
C MET A 145 -3.80 -11.54 -17.32
N TYR A 146 -4.11 -12.84 -17.33
CA TYR A 146 -4.36 -13.61 -18.56
C TYR A 146 -5.70 -13.20 -19.21
N ASN A 147 -6.76 -12.99 -18.42
CA ASN A 147 -8.10 -12.67 -18.90
C ASN A 147 -8.45 -11.18 -18.83
N ARG A 148 -7.46 -10.30 -18.73
CA ARG A 148 -7.70 -8.85 -18.65
C ARG A 148 -8.46 -8.36 -19.89
N PRO A 149 -9.56 -7.61 -19.73
CA PRO A 149 -10.23 -6.97 -20.87
C PRO A 149 -9.30 -5.91 -21.49
N GLN A 150 -9.32 -5.81 -22.83
CA GLN A 150 -8.51 -4.84 -23.59
C GLN A 150 -8.97 -3.41 -23.36
#